data_AF-A0A151E725-F1
#
_entry.id   AF-A0A151E725-F1
#
_cell.length_a   1.000
_cell.length_b   1.000
_cell.length_c   1.000
_cell.angle_alpha   90.00
_cell.angle_beta   90.00
_cell.angle_gamma   90.00
#
_symmetry.space_group_name_H-M   'P 1'
#
loop_
_entity.id
_entity.type
_entity.pdbx_description
1 polymer ?
#
loop_
_entity_poly.entity_id
_entity_poly.type
_entity_poly.pdbx_seq_one_letter_code
_entity_poly.pdbx_strand_id
1 'polypeptide(L)'
;MKKILAIAVAFLFFGMIIFPSSGIQLQNKPNIQSYRGNTLYVGGNGTGNYSKIQDAIDNSSENDTVYVYSGIYFENVIVNKTINLLGENRNTTMIDASNFYPSAITIKSNYTNISSFTCIGGKSGTSSSGVSIRADNNSIKECNLINGRGCGIYLDGSHNWINYNLISQNGNYGIYMSNIRENTDNFISNNSILFNYLDGFANWDKYTFNSKIYHNNFIDNNRVNARDYGECTWDNGYPSGGNYWSDYNGIDENGDGIGDTPYYIKNASGIKNEDRYPFMKPLWGNLPPYTYFNWTPVWPYTGDDVFFNASGSYDYDGYITLYEWDWDNDGVFDENHTIPTTIYSWMEEGKHDIMLRVTDNDSLTFQMKRSIYINHINQPPWAPIIDGPKTGKIGVFYNYTFNSIDPEGDEVYYAVIFEEGQSTEWIGPCYSGVIIQLNHSWAQEGTYTIIAIAMDIHQAVSNVSSIQVCITKTKEMNTNLFNLFLHRFPLLQRVLLQLNLK
;
A
#
# COMPACT_ATOMS: atom_id res chain seq x y z
N MET A 1 25.48 56.84 -69.20
CA MET A 1 25.62 57.53 -67.90
C MET A 1 25.84 56.48 -66.82
N LYS A 2 27.12 56.18 -66.53
CA LYS A 2 27.60 55.26 -65.50
C LYS A 2 28.61 56.05 -64.68
N LYS A 3 28.35 56.29 -63.39
CA LYS A 3 29.32 56.82 -62.39
C LYS A 3 28.65 56.94 -61.02
N ILE A 4 28.45 55.82 -60.32
CA ILE A 4 28.42 55.73 -58.85
C ILE A 4 29.01 54.35 -58.53
N LEU A 5 29.86 54.26 -57.51
CA LEU A 5 30.51 53.06 -56.93
C LEU A 5 31.97 52.79 -57.39
N ALA A 6 32.94 53.56 -56.87
CA ALA A 6 34.36 53.17 -56.73
C ALA A 6 35.18 54.24 -55.98
N ILE A 7 34.89 54.54 -54.70
CA ILE A 7 35.81 55.30 -53.83
C ILE A 7 35.64 54.82 -52.38
N ALA A 8 36.42 53.81 -51.98
CA ALA A 8 36.89 53.58 -50.59
C ALA A 8 37.82 52.35 -50.49
N VAL A 9 38.63 52.07 -51.52
CA VAL A 9 39.74 51.10 -51.44
C VAL A 9 40.93 51.70 -52.18
N ALA A 10 41.63 52.63 -51.53
CA ALA A 10 42.97 53.11 -51.92
C ALA A 10 43.47 54.15 -50.91
N PHE A 11 43.68 53.74 -49.65
CA PHE A 11 44.67 54.38 -48.77
C PHE A 11 45.37 53.28 -47.98
N LEU A 12 46.17 52.53 -48.72
CA LEU A 12 47.11 51.51 -48.25
C LEU A 12 48.51 52.02 -48.63
N PHE A 13 49.40 52.04 -47.64
CA PHE A 13 50.85 52.31 -47.72
C PHE A 13 51.30 53.77 -47.94
N PHE A 14 51.72 54.43 -46.85
CA PHE A 14 53.13 54.79 -46.58
C PHE A 14 53.25 55.44 -45.20
N GLY A 15 54.11 54.88 -44.33
CA GLY A 15 54.39 55.47 -43.02
C GLY A 15 54.98 54.49 -42.00
N MET A 16 56.03 53.74 -42.38
CA MET A 16 56.90 53.07 -41.41
C MET A 16 57.70 54.14 -40.65
N ILE A 17 57.45 54.28 -39.36
CA ILE A 17 58.44 54.79 -38.40
C ILE A 17 58.56 53.76 -37.28
N ILE A 18 59.79 53.27 -37.15
CA ILE A 18 60.25 52.28 -36.20
C ILE A 18 60.33 52.92 -34.81
N PHE A 19 59.70 52.30 -33.81
CA PHE A 19 60.00 52.52 -32.39
C PHE A 19 60.38 51.18 -31.74
N PRO A 20 61.33 51.17 -30.79
CA PRO A 20 62.02 49.99 -30.32
C PRO A 20 61.13 49.07 -29.47
N SER A 21 61.43 47.78 -29.57
CA SER A 21 60.83 46.73 -28.76
C SER A 21 61.19 46.90 -27.28
N SER A 22 60.21 47.32 -26.49
CA SER A 22 60.18 47.10 -25.06
C SER A 22 59.13 46.03 -24.81
N GLY A 23 59.56 44.85 -24.34
CA GLY A 23 58.67 43.73 -24.07
C GLY A 23 57.54 44.13 -23.14
N ILE A 24 56.32 44.11 -23.66
CA ILE A 24 55.11 44.09 -22.83
C ILE A 24 55.08 42.69 -22.24
N GLN A 25 55.33 42.59 -20.93
CA GLN A 25 54.84 41.44 -20.19
C GLN A 25 53.34 41.36 -20.47
N LEU A 26 52.92 40.28 -21.13
CA LEU A 26 51.54 39.81 -21.08
C LEU A 26 51.18 39.73 -19.60
N GLN A 27 50.50 40.74 -19.07
CA GLN A 27 49.64 40.50 -17.93
C GLN A 27 48.69 39.41 -18.41
N ASN A 28 48.83 38.22 -17.81
CA ASN A 28 47.86 37.16 -17.93
C ASN A 28 46.48 37.82 -17.87
N LYS A 29 45.70 37.72 -18.94
CA LYS A 29 44.25 37.92 -18.84
C LYS A 29 43.84 37.13 -17.59
N PRO A 30 43.16 37.74 -16.60
CA PRO A 30 42.61 36.93 -15.54
C PRO A 30 41.77 35.87 -16.24
N ASN A 31 42.14 34.61 -16.02
CA ASN A 31 41.25 33.49 -16.30
C ASN A 31 40.06 33.74 -15.39
N ILE A 32 39.05 34.43 -15.91
CA ILE A 32 37.71 34.33 -15.35
C ILE A 32 37.32 32.91 -15.70
N GLN A 33 37.63 31.97 -14.79
CA GLN A 33 36.99 30.67 -14.80
C GLN A 33 35.49 30.97 -14.90
N SER A 34 34.87 30.46 -15.96
CA SER A 34 33.42 30.47 -16.08
C SER A 34 32.88 29.86 -14.79
N TYR A 35 32.20 30.65 -13.95
CA TYR A 35 31.51 30.20 -12.73
C TYR A 35 30.33 29.25 -13.02
N ARG A 36 30.19 28.73 -14.24
CA ARG A 36 29.24 27.67 -14.57
C ARG A 36 29.95 26.34 -14.34
N GLY A 37 29.50 25.60 -13.33
CA GLY A 37 29.95 24.23 -13.13
C GLY A 37 29.62 23.35 -14.33
N ASN A 38 30.28 22.20 -14.39
CA ASN A 38 30.10 21.21 -15.44
C ASN A 38 28.76 20.47 -15.27
N THR A 39 28.28 19.82 -16.34
CA THR A 39 27.13 18.92 -16.27
C THR A 39 27.59 17.48 -16.27
N LEU A 40 27.18 16.72 -15.25
CA LEU A 40 27.31 15.28 -15.15
C LEU A 40 25.95 14.64 -15.47
N TYR A 41 25.96 13.57 -16.26
CA TYR A 41 24.74 12.92 -16.75
C TYR A 41 24.54 11.56 -16.09
N VAL A 42 23.32 11.28 -15.63
CA VAL A 42 22.94 10.01 -14.99
C VAL A 42 21.83 9.34 -15.82
N GLY A 43 21.96 8.04 -16.08
CA GLY A 43 21.04 7.27 -16.92
C GLY A 43 21.23 7.54 -18.41
N GLY A 44 20.23 7.18 -19.23
CA GLY A 44 20.28 7.35 -20.69
C GLY A 44 21.35 6.49 -21.39
N ASN A 45 21.55 6.73 -22.69
CA ASN A 45 22.44 5.92 -23.55
C ASN A 45 23.79 6.60 -23.88
N GLY A 46 24.17 7.66 -23.15
CA GLY A 46 25.39 8.43 -23.40
C GLY A 46 26.65 7.76 -22.86
N THR A 47 27.75 7.81 -23.61
CA THR A 47 29.05 7.34 -23.13
C THR A 47 29.54 8.17 -21.95
N GLY A 48 29.90 7.53 -20.84
CA GLY A 48 30.37 8.22 -19.63
C GLY A 48 29.25 8.69 -18.69
N ASN A 49 27.99 8.36 -18.99
CA ASN A 49 26.90 8.60 -18.07
C ASN A 49 27.03 7.68 -16.85
N TYR A 50 26.68 8.23 -15.69
CA TYR A 50 26.60 7.47 -14.44
C TYR A 50 25.35 6.59 -14.45
N SER A 51 25.43 5.40 -13.87
CA SER A 51 24.24 4.57 -13.64
C SER A 51 23.50 4.93 -12.35
N LYS A 52 24.18 5.61 -11.42
CA LYS A 52 23.67 6.01 -10.12
C LYS A 52 23.74 7.51 -9.91
N ILE A 53 22.74 8.07 -9.25
CA ILE A 53 22.69 9.51 -8.96
C ILE A 53 23.77 9.87 -7.94
N GLN A 54 23.95 9.04 -6.91
CA GLN A 54 24.93 9.32 -5.87
C GLN A 54 26.37 9.37 -6.41
N ASP A 55 26.73 8.46 -7.33
CA ASP A 55 28.08 8.41 -7.91
C ASP A 55 28.41 9.71 -8.69
N ALA A 56 27.42 10.28 -9.38
CA ALA A 56 27.58 11.56 -10.08
C ALA A 56 27.77 12.72 -9.09
N ILE A 57 27.02 12.76 -7.99
CA ILE A 57 27.17 13.77 -6.94
C ILE A 57 28.53 13.65 -6.26
N ASP A 58 28.98 12.43 -5.97
CA ASP A 58 30.26 12.17 -5.32
C ASP A 58 31.43 12.66 -6.19
N ASN A 59 31.31 12.54 -7.52
CA ASN A 59 32.30 13.01 -8.49
C ASN A 59 32.14 14.49 -8.92
N SER A 60 31.03 15.14 -8.59
CA SER A 60 30.81 16.55 -8.97
C SER A 60 31.67 17.51 -8.14
N SER A 61 31.90 18.71 -8.69
CA SER A 61 32.46 19.87 -7.99
C SER A 61 31.35 20.83 -7.54
N GLU A 62 31.71 21.82 -6.72
CA GLU A 62 30.77 22.89 -6.34
C GLU A 62 30.26 23.65 -7.57
N ASN A 63 28.96 23.95 -7.58
CA ASN A 63 28.19 24.59 -8.63
C ASN A 63 27.98 23.76 -9.91
N ASP A 64 28.39 22.48 -9.92
CA ASP A 64 28.08 21.56 -11.01
C ASP A 64 26.58 21.25 -11.08
N THR A 65 26.17 20.75 -12.23
CA THR A 65 24.81 20.23 -12.46
C THR A 65 24.88 18.71 -12.63
N VAL A 66 24.05 18.00 -11.89
CA VAL A 66 23.77 16.57 -12.11
C VAL A 66 22.42 16.49 -12.82
N TYR A 67 22.45 16.14 -14.11
CA TYR A 67 21.26 15.94 -14.93
C TYR A 67 20.90 14.46 -14.97
N VAL A 68 19.66 14.13 -14.65
CA VAL A 68 19.18 12.75 -14.52
C VAL A 68 18.10 12.50 -15.56
N TYR A 69 18.38 11.59 -16.50
CA TYR A 69 17.41 11.16 -17.51
C TYR A 69 16.24 10.38 -16.89
N SER A 70 15.09 10.37 -17.55
CA SER A 70 13.92 9.58 -17.15
C SER A 70 14.28 8.11 -16.88
N GLY A 71 13.69 7.57 -15.82
CA GLY A 71 14.01 6.24 -15.29
C GLY A 71 13.65 6.12 -13.82
N ILE A 72 13.75 4.89 -13.30
CA ILE A 72 13.57 4.58 -11.88
C ILE A 72 14.93 4.30 -11.26
N TYR A 73 15.28 5.08 -10.25
CA TYR A 73 16.55 5.01 -9.53
C TYR A 73 16.28 4.57 -8.09
N PHE A 74 16.58 3.31 -7.80
CA PHE A 74 16.40 2.73 -6.46
C PHE A 74 17.57 3.11 -5.55
N GLU A 75 17.52 4.31 -4.98
CA GLU A 75 18.62 4.92 -4.24
C GLU A 75 18.13 5.83 -3.10
N ASN A 76 19.02 6.08 -2.13
CA ASN A 76 18.91 7.20 -1.22
C ASN A 76 20.00 8.23 -1.55
N VAL A 77 19.61 9.42 -1.99
CA VAL A 77 20.53 10.44 -2.49
C VAL A 77 20.87 11.44 -1.39
N ILE A 78 22.16 11.67 -1.16
CA ILE A 78 22.68 12.66 -0.21
C ILE A 78 23.36 13.77 -1.00
N VAL A 79 22.81 14.97 -0.93
CA VAL A 79 23.37 16.17 -1.55
C VAL A 79 24.15 16.95 -0.50
N ASN A 80 25.47 16.79 -0.50
CA ASN A 80 26.40 17.39 0.45
C ASN A 80 27.34 18.44 -0.18
N LYS A 81 27.03 18.86 -1.41
CA LYS A 81 27.73 19.92 -2.17
C LYS A 81 26.70 20.89 -2.72
N THR A 82 27.08 22.14 -2.96
CA THR A 82 26.26 23.15 -3.64
C THR A 82 26.16 22.78 -5.11
N ILE A 83 25.07 22.13 -5.52
CA ILE A 83 24.86 21.68 -6.91
C ILE A 83 23.43 21.94 -7.39
N ASN A 84 23.23 21.83 -8.70
CA ASN A 84 21.90 21.66 -9.28
C ASN A 84 21.65 20.17 -9.55
N LEU A 85 20.65 19.57 -8.91
CA LEU A 85 20.17 18.23 -9.24
C LEU A 85 18.87 18.37 -10.03
N LEU A 86 18.92 18.02 -11.31
CA LEU A 86 17.83 18.25 -12.27
C LEU A 86 17.38 16.92 -12.88
N GLY A 87 16.12 16.55 -12.65
CA GLY A 87 15.48 15.47 -13.37
C GLY A 87 14.98 15.93 -14.73
N GLU A 88 14.93 15.03 -15.70
CA GLU A 88 14.42 15.31 -17.04
C GLU A 88 12.94 15.71 -17.00
N ASN A 89 12.15 15.01 -16.18
CA ASN A 89 10.72 15.24 -16.05
C ASN A 89 10.18 14.63 -14.74
N ARG A 90 9.42 15.40 -13.97
CA ARG A 90 8.92 14.99 -12.65
C ARG A 90 8.08 13.72 -12.66
N ASN A 91 7.37 13.44 -13.74
CA ASN A 91 6.46 12.28 -13.83
C ASN A 91 7.18 10.99 -14.29
N THR A 92 8.41 11.10 -14.80
CA THR A 92 9.14 9.93 -15.36
C THR A 92 10.56 9.76 -14.82
N THR A 93 11.08 10.73 -14.07
CA THR A 93 12.37 10.65 -13.38
C THR A 93 12.12 10.41 -11.90
N MET A 94 12.24 9.15 -11.47
CA MET A 94 11.83 8.72 -10.14
C MET A 94 13.02 8.27 -9.30
N ILE A 95 13.15 8.82 -8.09
CA ILE A 95 14.05 8.33 -7.04
C ILE A 95 13.20 7.55 -6.04
N ASP A 96 13.37 6.23 -6.00
CA ASP A 96 12.63 5.34 -5.13
C ASP A 96 13.50 4.85 -3.96
N ALA A 97 13.26 5.44 -2.79
CA ALA A 97 13.92 5.07 -1.55
C ALA A 97 13.06 4.18 -0.65
N SER A 98 11.95 3.60 -1.12
CA SER A 98 10.98 2.81 -0.32
C SER A 98 11.63 1.68 0.49
N ASN A 99 12.71 1.09 -0.03
CA ASN A 99 13.47 0.02 0.62
C ASN A 99 14.66 0.51 1.48
N PHE A 100 14.88 1.82 1.57
CA PHE A 100 16.03 2.45 2.21
C PHE A 100 15.63 3.33 3.40
N TYR A 101 16.64 3.81 4.13
CA TYR A 101 16.50 4.75 5.24
C TYR A 101 17.34 6.02 4.99
N PRO A 102 16.88 7.23 5.38
CA PRO A 102 15.51 7.59 5.75
C PRO A 102 14.70 8.25 4.62
N SER A 103 15.32 8.98 3.69
CA SER A 103 14.64 9.83 2.69
C SER A 103 15.17 9.59 1.29
N ALA A 104 14.37 9.91 0.25
CA ALA A 104 14.81 9.78 -1.14
C ALA A 104 15.93 10.77 -1.47
N ILE A 105 15.76 12.03 -1.07
CA ILE A 105 16.81 13.05 -1.14
C ILE A 105 17.04 13.63 0.26
N THR A 106 18.29 13.71 0.69
CA THR A 106 18.72 14.45 1.89
C THR A 106 19.68 15.56 1.50
N ILE A 107 19.26 16.81 1.67
CA ILE A 107 20.08 18.00 1.40
C ILE A 107 20.81 18.40 2.68
N LYS A 108 22.15 18.45 2.61
CA LYS A 108 23.05 18.82 3.71
C LYS A 108 23.93 20.04 3.38
N SER A 109 23.95 20.49 2.13
CA SER A 109 24.68 21.69 1.71
C SER A 109 23.72 22.84 1.45
N ASN A 110 24.19 24.07 1.61
CA ASN A 110 23.45 25.28 1.26
C ASN A 110 23.47 25.51 -0.26
N TYR A 111 22.57 26.36 -0.75
CA TYR A 111 22.53 26.82 -2.14
C TYR A 111 22.33 25.71 -3.18
N THR A 112 21.71 24.61 -2.77
CA THR A 112 21.38 23.48 -3.64
C THR A 112 20.04 23.71 -4.33
N ASN A 113 19.93 23.35 -5.61
CA ASN A 113 18.66 23.37 -6.33
C ASN A 113 18.27 21.95 -6.74
N ILE A 114 17.08 21.51 -6.35
CA ILE A 114 16.49 20.22 -6.72
C ILE A 114 15.24 20.50 -7.56
N SER A 115 15.14 19.87 -8.73
CA SER A 115 13.91 20.00 -9.52
C SER A 115 13.56 18.81 -10.39
N SER A 116 12.26 18.66 -10.64
CA SER A 116 11.70 17.79 -11.68
C SER A 116 11.89 16.29 -11.42
N PHE A 117 11.66 15.86 -10.18
CA PHE A 117 11.67 14.44 -9.76
C PHE A 117 10.35 13.99 -9.16
N THR A 118 10.04 12.71 -9.31
CA THR A 118 9.22 11.98 -8.32
C THR A 118 10.14 11.42 -7.25
N CYS A 119 9.88 11.72 -5.98
CA CYS A 119 10.66 11.23 -4.84
C CYS A 119 9.77 10.37 -3.94
N ILE A 120 10.08 9.07 -3.85
CA ILE A 120 9.39 8.13 -2.95
C ILE A 120 10.26 7.92 -1.70
N GLY A 121 9.79 8.40 -0.55
CA GLY A 121 10.52 8.35 0.73
C GLY A 121 10.68 6.95 1.33
N GLY A 122 11.51 6.85 2.37
CA GLY A 122 12.01 5.58 2.91
C GLY A 122 11.23 4.95 4.08
N LYS A 123 11.69 3.75 4.48
CA LYS A 123 10.93 2.74 5.23
C LYS A 123 10.46 3.12 6.64
N SER A 124 11.16 3.99 7.38
CA SER A 124 10.65 4.61 8.61
C SER A 124 11.55 5.73 9.16
N GLY A 125 10.96 6.56 10.04
CA GLY A 125 11.62 7.62 10.80
C GLY A 125 10.78 8.90 10.80
N THR A 126 10.79 9.68 11.90
CA THR A 126 10.09 10.98 11.98
C THR A 126 10.64 12.02 10.99
N SER A 127 11.87 11.81 10.51
CA SER A 127 12.52 12.58 9.44
C SER A 127 12.63 11.80 8.12
N SER A 128 11.93 10.66 7.98
CA SER A 128 11.74 10.00 6.68
C SER A 128 10.89 10.93 5.83
N SER A 129 11.38 11.29 4.64
CA SER A 129 10.68 12.18 3.73
C SER A 129 10.94 11.83 2.27
N GLY A 130 10.09 12.33 1.37
CA GLY A 130 10.45 12.42 -0.04
C GLY A 130 11.73 13.26 -0.17
N VAL A 131 11.72 14.46 0.40
CA VAL A 131 12.91 15.33 0.51
C VAL A 131 13.11 15.80 1.95
N SER A 132 14.31 15.60 2.49
CA SER A 132 14.74 16.13 3.78
C SER A 132 15.73 17.26 3.57
N ILE A 133 15.38 18.48 4.00
CA ILE A 133 16.16 19.69 3.87
C ILE A 133 16.75 20.01 5.24
N ARG A 134 18.08 19.88 5.38
CA ARG A 134 18.80 20.09 6.66
C ARG A 134 19.83 21.23 6.57
N ALA A 135 19.57 22.17 5.68
CA ALA A 135 20.49 23.22 5.26
C ALA A 135 19.70 24.45 4.81
N ASP A 136 20.39 25.56 4.64
CA ASP A 136 19.79 26.86 4.34
C ASP A 136 19.91 27.22 2.86
N ASN A 137 19.08 28.15 2.39
CA ASN A 137 19.19 28.75 1.05
C ASN A 137 19.06 27.75 -0.11
N ASN A 138 18.26 26.69 0.03
CA ASN A 138 18.03 25.70 -1.03
C ASN A 138 16.71 25.93 -1.76
N SER A 139 16.60 25.43 -2.99
CA SER A 139 15.36 25.45 -3.77
C SER A 139 14.90 24.04 -4.13
N ILE A 140 13.62 23.75 -3.89
CA ILE A 140 12.96 22.49 -4.25
C ILE A 140 11.75 22.86 -5.09
N LYS A 141 11.73 22.45 -6.35
CA LYS A 141 10.65 22.82 -7.27
C LYS A 141 10.23 21.74 -8.25
N GLU A 142 8.97 21.82 -8.67
CA GLU A 142 8.42 20.95 -9.72
C GLU A 142 8.57 19.45 -9.42
N CYS A 143 8.58 19.06 -8.14
CA CYS A 143 8.70 17.66 -7.73
C CYS A 143 7.35 17.07 -7.30
N ASN A 144 7.19 15.77 -7.50
CA ASN A 144 6.14 14.96 -6.88
C ASN A 144 6.73 14.28 -5.64
N LEU A 145 6.24 14.60 -4.45
CA LEU A 145 6.81 14.21 -3.17
C LEU A 145 5.85 13.30 -2.40
N ILE A 146 6.15 12.01 -2.39
CA ILE A 146 5.30 10.95 -1.87
C ILE A 146 6.10 10.11 -0.86
N ASN A 147 5.53 9.82 0.29
CA ASN A 147 6.14 8.95 1.27
C ASN A 147 5.08 8.29 2.15
N GLY A 148 4.72 7.05 1.81
CA GLY A 148 3.67 6.31 2.52
C GLY A 148 3.93 6.05 4.01
N ARG A 149 5.12 6.38 4.56
CA ARG A 149 5.46 6.16 5.98
C ARG A 149 6.04 7.38 6.69
N GLY A 150 6.14 8.52 6.01
CA GLY A 150 6.80 9.71 6.51
C GLY A 150 6.18 10.98 5.94
N CYS A 151 6.96 12.06 5.92
CA CYS A 151 6.49 13.34 5.39
C CYS A 151 6.80 13.49 3.90
N GLY A 152 6.14 14.40 3.19
CA GLY A 152 6.57 14.77 1.84
C GLY A 152 7.90 15.55 1.89
N ILE A 153 7.90 16.60 2.70
CA ILE A 153 9.09 17.40 3.04
C ILE A 153 9.31 17.43 4.54
N TYR A 154 10.55 17.19 4.95
CA TYR A 154 11.05 17.58 6.28
C TYR A 154 11.97 18.79 6.13
N LEU A 155 11.61 19.90 6.76
CA LEU A 155 12.29 21.18 6.66
C LEU A 155 12.92 21.57 8.01
N ASP A 156 14.25 21.52 8.04
CA ASP A 156 15.13 21.82 9.16
C ASP A 156 16.26 22.75 8.67
N GLY A 157 15.86 23.93 8.23
CA GLY A 157 16.75 24.96 7.68
C GLY A 157 15.97 26.21 7.31
N SER A 158 16.67 27.33 7.15
CA SER A 158 16.12 28.67 6.88
C SER A 158 16.36 29.13 5.44
N HIS A 159 15.62 30.13 4.97
CA HIS A 159 15.77 30.73 3.63
C HIS A 159 15.60 29.76 2.46
N ASN A 160 14.88 28.66 2.65
CA ASN A 160 14.61 27.68 1.60
C ASN A 160 13.35 28.06 0.80
N TRP A 161 13.38 27.75 -0.50
CA TRP A 161 12.31 28.04 -1.46
C TRP A 161 11.68 26.72 -1.90
N ILE A 162 10.41 26.52 -1.56
CA ILE A 162 9.66 25.31 -1.86
C ILE A 162 8.47 25.74 -2.72
N ASN A 163 8.50 25.42 -4.01
CA ASN A 163 7.48 25.91 -4.94
C ASN A 163 7.18 25.00 -6.12
N TYR A 164 5.94 25.01 -6.61
CA TYR A 164 5.47 24.16 -7.72
C TYR A 164 5.59 22.66 -7.45
N ASN A 165 5.59 22.24 -6.19
CA ASN A 165 5.62 20.82 -5.83
C ASN A 165 4.22 20.26 -5.63
N LEU A 166 4.03 19.00 -6.03
CA LEU A 166 2.88 18.18 -5.65
C LEU A 166 3.30 17.34 -4.44
N ILE A 167 2.70 17.61 -3.29
CA ILE A 167 3.05 17.01 -2.00
C ILE A 167 1.84 16.24 -1.50
N SER A 168 1.78 14.96 -1.81
CA SER A 168 0.57 14.16 -1.64
C SER A 168 0.80 12.75 -1.12
N GLN A 169 -0.26 12.18 -0.54
CA GLN A 169 -0.30 10.78 -0.09
C GLN A 169 0.83 10.41 0.88
N ASN A 170 1.24 11.37 1.72
CA ASN A 170 2.26 11.11 2.73
C ASN A 170 1.62 10.49 3.98
N GLY A 171 2.24 9.44 4.51
CA GLY A 171 1.78 8.71 5.69
C GLY A 171 1.85 9.52 7.00
N ASN A 172 2.43 10.72 6.94
CA ASN A 172 2.48 11.67 8.04
C ASN A 172 2.05 13.07 7.56
N TYR A 173 2.96 14.04 7.54
CA TYR A 173 2.69 15.42 7.13
C TYR A 173 2.98 15.63 5.64
N GLY A 174 2.30 16.57 4.98
CA GLY A 174 2.76 17.05 3.67
C GLY A 174 4.13 17.73 3.81
N ILE A 175 4.16 18.83 4.56
CA ILE A 175 5.39 19.53 4.97
C ILE A 175 5.45 19.56 6.49
N TYR A 176 6.55 19.05 7.05
CA TYR A 176 6.87 19.18 8.46
C TYR A 176 8.07 20.12 8.64
N MET A 177 7.83 21.28 9.23
CA MET A 177 8.84 22.26 9.60
C MET A 177 9.21 22.09 11.08
N SER A 178 10.48 21.89 11.39
CA SER A 178 10.94 21.64 12.77
C SER A 178 12.38 22.06 13.00
N ASN A 179 12.76 22.23 14.28
CA ASN A 179 14.11 22.53 14.76
C ASN A 179 14.68 23.89 14.35
N ILE A 180 13.85 24.79 13.80
CA ILE A 180 14.29 26.10 13.36
C ILE A 180 14.20 27.09 14.51
N ARG A 181 15.28 27.86 14.74
CA ARG A 181 15.35 28.88 15.79
C ARG A 181 15.66 30.22 15.17
N GLU A 182 14.77 31.20 15.37
CA GLU A 182 14.91 32.63 15.02
C GLU A 182 15.21 32.92 13.52
N ASN A 183 14.42 33.79 12.89
CA ASN A 183 14.56 34.18 11.46
C ASN A 183 14.58 32.98 10.49
N THR A 184 13.44 32.31 10.37
CA THR A 184 13.29 31.13 9.51
C THR A 184 13.26 31.51 8.03
N ASP A 185 12.50 32.56 7.67
CA ASP A 185 12.47 33.15 6.32
C ASP A 185 12.34 32.13 5.16
N ASN A 186 11.63 31.02 5.39
CA ASN A 186 11.33 30.05 4.34
C ASN A 186 10.17 30.54 3.47
N PHE A 187 10.24 30.27 2.17
CA PHE A 187 9.22 30.66 1.19
C PHE A 187 8.56 29.39 0.64
N ILE A 188 7.31 29.17 1.04
CA ILE A 188 6.52 28.02 0.61
C ILE A 188 5.33 28.54 -0.18
N SER A 189 5.40 28.44 -1.50
CA SER A 189 4.35 28.98 -2.37
C SER A 189 4.16 28.17 -3.63
N ASN A 190 2.98 28.22 -4.21
CA ASN A 190 2.67 27.50 -5.44
C ASN A 190 2.76 25.98 -5.33
N ASN A 191 2.55 25.41 -4.13
CA ASN A 191 2.52 23.96 -3.95
C ASN A 191 1.09 23.45 -3.85
N SER A 192 0.87 22.23 -4.31
CA SER A 192 -0.37 21.48 -4.10
C SER A 192 -0.13 20.44 -3.01
N ILE A 193 -0.69 20.66 -1.82
CA ILE A 193 -0.45 19.89 -0.60
C ILE A 193 -1.75 19.19 -0.22
N LEU A 194 -1.85 17.91 -0.57
CA LEU A 194 -3.14 17.23 -0.62
C LEU A 194 -3.13 15.77 -0.19
N PHE A 195 -4.21 15.32 0.43
CA PHE A 195 -4.42 13.92 0.81
C PHE A 195 -3.29 13.34 1.69
N ASN A 196 -2.72 14.14 2.59
CA ASN A 196 -1.73 13.67 3.56
C ASN A 196 -2.43 13.13 4.83
N TYR A 197 -1.88 12.06 5.42
CA TYR A 197 -2.53 11.31 6.49
C TYR A 197 -2.68 12.08 7.81
N LEU A 198 -1.76 13.01 8.11
CA LEU A 198 -1.89 13.95 9.22
C LEU A 198 -2.24 15.36 8.71
N ASP A 199 -1.34 16.33 8.87
CA ASP A 199 -1.59 17.71 8.45
C ASP A 199 -0.93 17.99 7.10
N GLY A 200 -1.51 18.91 6.32
CA GLY A 200 -0.87 19.37 5.08
C GLY A 200 0.43 20.10 5.38
N PHE A 201 0.37 21.09 6.26
CA PHE A 201 1.53 21.74 6.85
C PHE A 201 1.50 21.62 8.37
N ALA A 202 2.63 21.28 8.97
CA ALA A 202 2.80 21.29 10.42
C ALA A 202 4.08 22.01 10.84
N ASN A 203 3.90 22.94 11.76
CA ASN A 203 4.95 23.53 12.56
C ASN A 203 4.52 23.52 14.03
N TRP A 204 5.31 22.83 14.85
CA TRP A 204 5.09 22.71 16.29
C TRP A 204 5.98 23.64 17.11
N ASP A 205 6.93 24.34 16.46
CA ASP A 205 7.90 25.19 17.11
C ASP A 205 7.41 26.62 17.19
N LYS A 206 7.24 27.13 18.41
CA LYS A 206 6.79 28.52 18.67
C LYS A 206 7.86 29.60 18.37
N TYR A 207 9.06 29.18 17.98
CA TYR A 207 10.22 30.05 17.77
C TYR A 207 10.59 30.22 16.29
N THR A 208 9.71 29.77 15.40
CA THR A 208 9.84 30.01 13.96
C THR A 208 9.11 31.30 13.60
N PHE A 209 9.80 32.17 12.89
CA PHE A 209 9.30 33.50 12.53
C PHE A 209 9.57 33.79 11.06
N ASN A 210 8.75 34.64 10.45
CA ASN A 210 8.94 35.26 9.13
C ASN A 210 8.88 34.33 7.91
N SER A 211 8.65 33.03 8.09
CA SER A 211 8.31 32.17 6.95
C SER A 211 7.03 32.66 6.28
N LYS A 212 6.99 32.60 4.95
CA LYS A 212 5.85 33.01 4.14
C LYS A 212 5.26 31.81 3.44
N ILE A 213 4.00 31.52 3.73
CA ILE A 213 3.24 30.39 3.21
C ILE A 213 1.98 30.93 2.54
N TYR A 214 2.05 31.17 1.23
CA TYR A 214 0.94 31.73 0.46
C TYR A 214 0.93 31.14 -0.95
N HIS A 215 -0.20 31.25 -1.65
CA HIS A 215 -0.42 30.65 -2.97
C HIS A 215 -0.28 29.13 -3.01
N ASN A 216 -0.64 28.42 -1.96
CA ASN A 216 -0.68 26.95 -1.97
C ASN A 216 -2.12 26.45 -2.02
N ASN A 217 -2.30 25.23 -2.54
CA ASN A 217 -3.55 24.49 -2.44
C ASN A 217 -3.44 23.51 -1.28
N PHE A 218 -4.21 23.71 -0.21
CA PHE A 218 -4.34 22.75 0.88
C PHE A 218 -5.66 22.00 0.75
N ILE A 219 -5.58 20.71 0.40
CA ILE A 219 -6.74 19.94 -0.02
C ILE A 219 -6.81 18.61 0.74
N ASP A 220 -7.86 18.45 1.54
CA ASP A 220 -8.26 17.17 2.16
C ASP A 220 -7.12 16.46 2.88
N ASN A 221 -6.34 17.24 3.62
CA ASN A 221 -5.38 16.71 4.57
C ASN A 221 -6.12 16.24 5.83
N ASN A 222 -5.95 14.96 6.17
CA ASN A 222 -6.89 14.21 7.00
C ASN A 222 -7.09 14.78 8.42
N ARG A 223 -6.06 15.30 9.08
CA ARG A 223 -6.19 15.86 10.45
C ARG A 223 -6.53 17.35 10.45
N VAL A 224 -5.78 18.17 9.70
CA VAL A 224 -6.09 19.57 9.35
C VAL A 224 -5.25 19.99 8.15
N ASN A 225 -5.70 21.00 7.41
CA ASN A 225 -4.93 21.56 6.30
C ASN A 225 -3.61 22.22 6.74
N ALA A 226 -3.63 23.02 7.81
CA ALA A 226 -2.41 23.60 8.38
C ALA A 226 -2.44 23.71 9.91
N ARG A 227 -1.26 23.56 10.50
CA ARG A 227 -0.98 23.85 11.91
C ARG A 227 0.31 24.63 12.03
N ASP A 228 0.26 25.73 12.78
CA ASP A 228 1.40 26.60 12.98
C ASP A 228 1.44 27.17 14.39
N TYR A 229 2.45 26.80 15.16
CA TYR A 229 2.65 27.26 16.53
C TYR A 229 3.58 28.47 16.61
N GLY A 230 4.28 28.81 15.54
CA GLY A 230 5.15 29.99 15.41
C GLY A 230 4.39 31.20 14.86
N GLU A 231 5.14 32.15 14.30
CA GLU A 231 4.60 33.38 13.69
C GLU A 231 5.00 33.44 12.21
N CYS A 232 4.30 32.66 11.38
CA CYS A 232 4.45 32.70 9.93
C CYS A 232 3.38 33.60 9.29
N THR A 233 3.66 34.11 8.09
CA THR A 233 2.67 34.83 7.28
C THR A 233 1.97 33.87 6.34
N TRP A 234 0.64 33.86 6.34
CA TRP A 234 -0.19 32.91 5.59
C TRP A 234 -0.90 33.51 4.37
N ASP A 235 -0.58 34.76 4.02
CA ASP A 235 -1.07 35.43 2.81
C ASP A 235 -0.03 36.40 2.25
N ASN A 236 -0.23 36.89 1.03
CA ASN A 236 0.62 37.91 0.41
C ASN A 236 -0.08 39.27 0.27
N GLY A 237 -1.09 39.53 1.11
CA GLY A 237 -1.89 40.75 1.07
C GLY A 237 -2.83 40.84 -0.13
N TYR A 238 -3.80 41.75 -0.05
CA TYR A 238 -4.69 42.07 -1.16
C TYR A 238 -4.00 42.98 -2.20
N PRO A 239 -4.21 42.76 -3.52
CA PRO A 239 -5.03 41.71 -4.15
C PRO A 239 -4.24 40.44 -4.49
N SER A 240 -3.01 40.28 -3.98
CA SER A 240 -2.22 39.09 -4.26
C SER A 240 -2.88 37.82 -3.72
N GLY A 241 -3.63 37.91 -2.62
CA GLY A 241 -4.34 36.78 -2.02
C GLY A 241 -3.46 35.90 -1.12
N GLY A 242 -4.07 34.84 -0.61
CA GLY A 242 -3.48 33.87 0.31
C GLY A 242 -3.39 32.47 -0.27
N ASN A 243 -3.90 31.47 0.44
CA ASN A 243 -3.92 30.07 0.03
C ASN A 243 -5.36 29.64 -0.31
N TYR A 244 -5.48 28.53 -1.04
CA TYR A 244 -6.74 27.80 -1.17
C TYR A 244 -6.82 26.72 -0.09
N TRP A 245 -8.01 26.53 0.48
CA TRP A 245 -8.29 25.56 1.54
C TRP A 245 -9.56 24.78 1.20
N SER A 246 -9.50 23.46 1.10
CA SER A 246 -10.68 22.65 0.75
C SER A 246 -11.81 22.71 1.79
N ASP A 247 -11.49 23.09 3.03
CA ASP A 247 -12.43 23.25 4.14
C ASP A 247 -12.88 24.71 4.37
N TYR A 248 -12.45 25.65 3.53
CA TYR A 248 -12.88 27.05 3.62
C TYR A 248 -14.30 27.25 3.07
N ASN A 249 -15.17 27.76 3.95
CA ASN A 249 -16.60 28.00 3.66
C ASN A 249 -16.98 29.47 3.89
N GLY A 250 -16.01 30.38 3.81
CA GLY A 250 -16.26 31.81 3.99
C GLY A 250 -16.94 32.46 2.78
N ILE A 251 -17.17 33.77 2.89
CA ILE A 251 -17.92 34.55 1.90
C ILE A 251 -16.93 35.34 1.01
N ASP A 252 -17.27 35.48 -0.26
CA ASP A 252 -16.70 36.43 -1.22
C ASP A 252 -17.83 37.38 -1.65
N GLU A 253 -17.94 38.51 -0.97
CA GLU A 253 -19.02 39.50 -1.16
C GLU A 253 -18.83 40.29 -2.45
N ASN A 254 -17.58 40.52 -2.85
CA ASN A 254 -17.25 41.37 -3.99
C ASN A 254 -17.14 40.56 -5.32
N GLY A 255 -17.08 39.23 -5.24
CA GLY A 255 -17.05 38.30 -6.36
C GLY A 255 -15.71 38.27 -7.11
N ASP A 256 -14.61 38.69 -6.48
CA ASP A 256 -13.28 38.73 -7.09
C ASP A 256 -12.51 37.41 -7.01
N GLY A 257 -13.08 36.39 -6.35
CA GLY A 257 -12.50 35.07 -6.18
C GLY A 257 -11.59 34.95 -4.95
N ILE A 258 -11.45 36.01 -4.14
CA ILE A 258 -10.77 36.04 -2.86
C ILE A 258 -11.81 36.19 -1.75
N GLY A 259 -11.76 35.31 -0.77
CA GLY A 259 -12.64 35.34 0.39
C GLY A 259 -12.41 36.56 1.28
N ASP A 260 -13.51 37.17 1.71
CA ASP A 260 -13.55 38.28 2.66
C ASP A 260 -13.55 37.81 4.13
N THR A 261 -13.70 36.50 4.36
CA THR A 261 -13.61 35.88 5.69
C THR A 261 -12.21 35.28 5.89
N PRO A 262 -11.44 35.68 6.92
CA PRO A 262 -10.14 35.07 7.18
C PRO A 262 -10.25 33.57 7.51
N TYR A 263 -9.29 32.77 7.03
CA TYR A 263 -9.09 31.39 7.43
C TYR A 263 -8.08 31.32 8.59
N TYR A 264 -8.48 30.72 9.71
CA TYR A 264 -7.64 30.64 10.91
C TYR A 264 -6.80 29.36 10.93
N ILE A 265 -5.48 29.52 11.06
CA ILE A 265 -4.54 28.41 11.13
C ILE A 265 -4.56 27.80 12.53
N LYS A 266 -4.74 26.48 12.60
CA LYS A 266 -4.82 25.77 13.88
C LYS A 266 -3.55 25.97 14.68
N ASN A 267 -3.69 26.43 15.92
CA ASN A 267 -2.59 26.54 16.88
C ASN A 267 -3.10 26.28 18.31
N ALA A 268 -2.19 25.99 19.24
CA ALA A 268 -2.49 25.96 20.68
C ALA A 268 -1.74 27.04 21.46
N SER A 269 -0.94 27.88 20.79
CA SER A 269 -0.13 28.93 21.41
C SER A 269 -0.91 30.24 21.65
N GLY A 270 -2.14 30.37 21.13
CA GLY A 270 -2.94 31.59 21.23
C GLY A 270 -2.49 32.70 20.27
N ILE A 271 -1.47 32.43 19.44
CA ILE A 271 -1.02 33.31 18.35
C ILE A 271 -2.10 33.29 17.26
N LYS A 272 -2.50 34.44 16.73
CA LYS A 272 -3.51 34.51 15.68
C LYS A 272 -2.87 34.40 14.30
N ASN A 273 -2.48 33.19 13.92
CA ASN A 273 -2.09 32.90 12.54
C ASN A 273 -3.35 32.78 11.68
N GLU A 274 -3.44 33.62 10.66
CA GLU A 274 -4.59 33.70 9.76
C GLU A 274 -4.12 33.95 8.33
N ASP A 275 -4.82 33.34 7.38
CA ASP A 275 -4.84 33.75 6.00
C ASP A 275 -6.02 34.72 5.83
N ARG A 276 -5.73 35.99 5.58
CA ARG A 276 -6.74 37.04 5.49
C ARG A 276 -7.44 37.08 4.14
N TYR A 277 -6.89 36.42 3.14
CA TYR A 277 -7.34 36.50 1.76
C TYR A 277 -7.42 35.10 1.11
N PRO A 278 -8.19 34.15 1.67
CA PRO A 278 -8.22 32.78 1.17
C PRO A 278 -8.82 32.75 -0.24
N PHE A 279 -8.29 31.92 -1.14
CA PHE A 279 -8.89 31.77 -2.45
C PHE A 279 -10.18 30.94 -2.39
N MET A 280 -11.18 31.32 -3.20
CA MET A 280 -12.47 30.61 -3.27
C MET A 280 -12.39 29.30 -4.09
N LYS A 281 -11.33 29.12 -4.87
CA LYS A 281 -11.09 27.96 -5.73
C LYS A 281 -9.60 27.59 -5.73
N PRO A 282 -9.23 26.35 -6.09
CA PRO A 282 -7.84 25.97 -6.23
C PRO A 282 -7.08 26.90 -7.19
N LEU A 283 -5.83 27.15 -6.83
CA LEU A 283 -4.87 27.88 -7.63
C LEU A 283 -4.33 26.96 -8.71
N TRP A 284 -4.53 27.35 -9.98
CA TRP A 284 -4.15 26.59 -11.18
C TRP A 284 -4.88 25.25 -11.34
N GLY A 285 -4.84 24.72 -12.57
CA GLY A 285 -5.36 23.38 -12.88
C GLY A 285 -4.26 22.31 -12.86
N ASN A 286 -4.62 21.07 -13.20
CA ASN A 286 -3.81 19.86 -13.15
C ASN A 286 -3.54 19.35 -11.71
N LEU A 287 -4.58 19.28 -10.86
CA LEU A 287 -4.56 18.57 -9.58
C LEU A 287 -4.93 17.10 -9.77
N PRO A 288 -4.36 16.16 -9.00
CA PRO A 288 -4.74 14.76 -9.10
C PRO A 288 -6.16 14.54 -8.55
N PRO A 289 -6.88 13.49 -9.03
CA PRO A 289 -8.20 13.18 -8.51
C PRO A 289 -8.11 12.65 -7.08
N TYR A 290 -9.25 12.53 -6.41
CA TYR A 290 -9.41 11.74 -5.19
C TYR A 290 -10.10 10.41 -5.51
N THR A 291 -9.46 9.29 -5.13
CA THR A 291 -10.08 7.97 -5.24
C THR A 291 -10.82 7.62 -3.97
N TYR A 292 -12.06 7.16 -4.12
CA TYR A 292 -12.82 6.54 -3.07
C TYR A 292 -13.71 5.45 -3.64
N PHE A 293 -13.78 4.32 -2.94
CA PHE A 293 -14.76 3.29 -3.23
C PHE A 293 -15.26 2.60 -1.96
N ASN A 294 -16.46 2.02 -2.05
CA ASN A 294 -17.03 1.11 -1.08
C ASN A 294 -17.63 -0.11 -1.79
N TRP A 295 -18.17 -1.05 -1.01
CA TRP A 295 -18.78 -2.26 -1.55
C TRP A 295 -19.99 -2.72 -0.74
N THR A 296 -20.80 -3.56 -1.36
CA THR A 296 -21.93 -4.27 -0.74
C THR A 296 -22.04 -5.69 -1.30
N PRO A 297 -22.32 -6.71 -0.48
CA PRO A 297 -22.60 -6.65 0.97
C PRO A 297 -21.34 -6.41 1.82
N VAL A 298 -21.50 -5.99 3.08
CA VAL A 298 -20.36 -5.71 3.99
C VAL A 298 -19.63 -6.99 4.40
N TRP A 299 -20.36 -8.11 4.49
CA TRP A 299 -19.86 -9.44 4.86
C TRP A 299 -20.20 -10.45 3.77
N PRO A 300 -19.54 -10.38 2.60
CA PRO A 300 -19.76 -11.34 1.53
C PRO A 300 -19.23 -12.72 1.92
N TYR A 301 -19.79 -13.74 1.28
CA TYR A 301 -19.30 -15.11 1.31
C TYR A 301 -18.62 -15.47 -0.01
N THR A 302 -17.88 -16.59 0.00
CA THR A 302 -17.29 -17.17 -1.21
C THR A 302 -18.38 -17.40 -2.27
N GLY A 303 -18.15 -16.88 -3.48
CA GLY A 303 -19.05 -16.95 -4.62
C GLY A 303 -20.13 -15.87 -4.68
N ASP A 304 -20.25 -14.99 -3.66
CA ASP A 304 -21.18 -13.86 -3.73
C ASP A 304 -20.72 -12.82 -4.75
N ASP A 305 -21.68 -12.27 -5.51
CA ASP A 305 -21.47 -11.07 -6.31
C ASP A 305 -21.33 -9.86 -5.38
N VAL A 306 -20.13 -9.30 -5.29
CA VAL A 306 -19.85 -8.09 -4.52
C VAL A 306 -19.93 -6.88 -5.45
N PHE A 307 -20.89 -5.99 -5.18
CA PHE A 307 -21.04 -4.73 -5.91
C PHE A 307 -20.08 -3.68 -5.36
N PHE A 308 -19.20 -3.17 -6.20
CA PHE A 308 -18.24 -2.10 -5.90
C PHE A 308 -18.73 -0.77 -6.47
N ASN A 309 -18.68 0.27 -5.64
CA ASN A 309 -19.09 1.61 -6.01
C ASN A 309 -18.00 2.65 -5.67
N ALA A 310 -17.41 3.22 -6.72
CA ALA A 310 -16.40 4.26 -6.70
C ALA A 310 -16.97 5.67 -6.97
N SER A 311 -18.30 5.86 -6.93
CA SER A 311 -18.94 7.14 -7.29
C SER A 311 -18.63 8.28 -6.32
N GLY A 312 -18.02 7.98 -5.18
CA GLY A 312 -17.49 8.97 -4.25
C GLY A 312 -16.10 9.49 -4.64
N SER A 313 -15.50 8.98 -5.72
CA SER A 313 -14.30 9.57 -6.32
C SER A 313 -14.66 10.86 -7.04
N TYR A 314 -13.77 11.84 -7.02
CA TYR A 314 -14.01 13.15 -7.64
C TYR A 314 -12.69 13.83 -8.00
N ASP A 315 -12.78 14.92 -8.76
CA ASP A 315 -11.64 15.75 -9.12
C ASP A 315 -11.97 17.23 -8.83
N TYR A 316 -11.00 18.00 -8.33
CA TYR A 316 -11.22 19.36 -7.80
C TYR A 316 -11.24 20.43 -8.90
N ASP A 317 -10.56 20.18 -10.00
CA ASP A 317 -10.38 21.09 -11.13
C ASP A 317 -10.80 20.45 -12.47
N GLY A 318 -11.33 19.23 -12.43
CA GLY A 318 -11.75 18.50 -13.62
C GLY A 318 -12.79 17.41 -13.36
N TYR A 319 -12.68 16.32 -14.11
CA TYR A 319 -13.56 15.17 -14.06
C TYR A 319 -12.78 13.87 -14.28
N ILE A 320 -13.32 12.78 -13.72
CA ILE A 320 -12.73 11.45 -13.84
C ILE A 320 -13.00 10.86 -15.22
N THR A 321 -11.97 10.26 -15.82
CA THR A 321 -12.03 9.60 -17.13
C THR A 321 -11.93 8.08 -17.06
N LEU A 322 -11.27 7.53 -16.03
CA LEU A 322 -10.99 6.10 -15.94
C LEU A 322 -10.95 5.60 -14.48
N TYR A 323 -11.47 4.40 -14.27
CA TYR A 323 -11.38 3.61 -13.03
C TYR A 323 -10.68 2.29 -13.36
N GLU A 324 -9.57 1.97 -12.70
CA GLU A 324 -8.81 0.74 -12.90
C GLU A 324 -8.72 -0.04 -11.59
N TRP A 325 -9.10 -1.32 -11.60
CA TRP A 325 -9.14 -2.19 -10.43
C TRP A 325 -8.05 -3.25 -10.51
N ASP A 326 -7.35 -3.44 -9.41
CA ASP A 326 -6.40 -4.52 -9.13
C ASP A 326 -7.00 -5.29 -7.93
N TRP A 327 -7.52 -6.48 -8.20
CA TRP A 327 -8.38 -7.24 -7.26
C TRP A 327 -7.58 -8.06 -6.25
N ASP A 328 -6.31 -8.32 -6.53
CA ASP A 328 -5.40 -9.10 -5.68
C ASP A 328 -4.19 -8.30 -5.16
N ASN A 329 -4.07 -7.04 -5.57
CA ASN A 329 -3.02 -6.10 -5.21
C ASN A 329 -1.63 -6.64 -5.56
N ASP A 330 -1.48 -7.30 -6.72
CA ASP A 330 -0.21 -7.76 -7.26
C ASP A 330 0.59 -6.66 -8.00
N GLY A 331 -0.04 -5.50 -8.25
CA GLY A 331 0.53 -4.35 -8.94
C GLY A 331 0.19 -4.28 -10.43
N VAL A 332 -0.56 -5.24 -10.96
CA VAL A 332 -1.14 -5.25 -12.30
C VAL A 332 -2.64 -4.95 -12.17
N PHE A 333 -3.14 -4.01 -12.96
CA PHE A 333 -4.57 -3.68 -12.95
C PHE A 333 -5.33 -4.65 -13.87
N ASP A 334 -6.26 -5.41 -13.29
CA ASP A 334 -7.02 -6.48 -13.91
C ASP A 334 -8.17 -5.97 -14.78
N GLU A 335 -8.83 -4.89 -14.35
CA GLU A 335 -10.05 -4.39 -14.97
C GLU A 335 -10.05 -2.87 -15.09
N ASN A 336 -10.69 -2.32 -16.11
CA ASN A 336 -10.90 -0.88 -16.24
C ASN A 336 -12.30 -0.51 -16.74
N HIS A 337 -12.80 0.64 -16.31
CA HIS A 337 -14.14 1.14 -16.60
C HIS A 337 -14.14 2.66 -16.78
N THR A 338 -15.10 3.16 -17.56
CA THR A 338 -15.41 4.61 -17.66
C THR A 338 -16.58 5.03 -16.76
N ILE A 339 -17.14 4.09 -16.00
CA ILE A 339 -18.21 4.32 -15.03
C ILE A 339 -17.76 3.84 -13.64
N PRO A 340 -18.27 4.42 -12.54
CA PRO A 340 -17.73 4.18 -11.21
C PRO A 340 -18.17 2.86 -10.54
N THR A 341 -18.84 1.94 -11.24
CA THR A 341 -19.44 0.75 -10.61
C THR A 341 -19.06 -0.52 -11.33
N THR A 342 -18.75 -1.57 -10.57
CA THR A 342 -18.46 -2.92 -11.10
C THR A 342 -18.92 -4.00 -10.11
N ILE A 343 -18.89 -5.26 -10.52
CA ILE A 343 -19.17 -6.43 -9.68
C ILE A 343 -17.98 -7.38 -9.77
N TYR A 344 -17.56 -7.91 -8.62
CA TYR A 344 -16.50 -8.92 -8.55
C TYR A 344 -16.83 -9.95 -7.48
N SER A 345 -16.32 -11.18 -7.62
CA SER A 345 -16.55 -12.27 -6.67
C SER A 345 -15.26 -13.08 -6.44
N TRP A 346 -15.13 -13.61 -5.22
CA TRP A 346 -14.00 -14.45 -4.83
C TRP A 346 -14.48 -15.86 -4.51
N MET A 347 -13.72 -16.85 -4.97
CA MET A 347 -13.96 -18.26 -4.63
C MET A 347 -13.17 -18.72 -3.41
N GLU A 348 -12.17 -17.94 -2.99
CA GLU A 348 -11.34 -18.21 -1.82
C GLU A 348 -11.74 -17.30 -0.67
N GLU A 349 -11.89 -17.88 0.51
CA GLU A 349 -12.16 -17.13 1.74
C GLU A 349 -10.93 -16.34 2.21
N GLY A 350 -11.14 -15.49 3.21
CA GLY A 350 -10.10 -14.75 3.88
C GLY A 350 -10.00 -13.31 3.44
N LYS A 351 -8.85 -12.70 3.74
CA LYS A 351 -8.61 -11.27 3.53
C LYS A 351 -8.07 -11.04 2.12
N HIS A 352 -8.78 -10.24 1.34
CA HIS A 352 -8.35 -9.78 0.01
C HIS A 352 -8.06 -8.28 0.05
N ASP A 353 -6.90 -7.88 -0.47
CA ASP A 353 -6.48 -6.49 -0.58
C ASP A 353 -6.79 -6.00 -2.01
N ILE A 354 -7.59 -4.95 -2.14
CA ILE A 354 -8.04 -4.40 -3.42
C ILE A 354 -7.43 -3.02 -3.60
N MET A 355 -6.90 -2.74 -4.79
CA MET A 355 -6.41 -1.43 -5.19
C MET A 355 -7.28 -0.86 -6.31
N LEU A 356 -7.76 0.37 -6.12
CA LEU A 356 -8.41 1.16 -7.17
C LEU A 356 -7.49 2.31 -7.57
N ARG A 357 -7.25 2.49 -8.87
CA ARG A 357 -6.64 3.68 -9.45
C ARG A 357 -7.67 4.47 -10.25
N VAL A 358 -7.74 5.76 -10.01
CA VAL A 358 -8.61 6.68 -10.74
C VAL A 358 -7.75 7.66 -11.53
N THR A 359 -8.12 7.91 -12.79
CA THR A 359 -7.46 8.89 -13.68
C THR A 359 -8.43 10.01 -14.05
N ASP A 360 -7.97 11.26 -14.00
CA ASP A 360 -8.73 12.44 -14.39
C ASP A 360 -8.56 12.79 -15.88
N ASN A 361 -9.06 13.96 -16.30
CA ASN A 361 -8.90 14.47 -17.67
C ASN A 361 -7.50 15.02 -17.99
N ASP A 362 -6.64 15.20 -16.99
CA ASP A 362 -5.27 15.69 -17.14
C ASP A 362 -4.24 14.55 -17.05
N SER A 363 -4.72 13.30 -17.05
CA SER A 363 -3.91 12.07 -16.95
C SER A 363 -3.16 11.94 -15.63
N LEU A 364 -3.60 12.64 -14.58
CA LEU A 364 -3.11 12.41 -13.23
C LEU A 364 -3.92 11.30 -12.59
N THR A 365 -3.27 10.59 -11.66
CA THR A 365 -3.84 9.40 -11.03
C THR A 365 -3.79 9.49 -9.52
N PHE A 366 -4.79 8.93 -8.86
CA PHE A 366 -4.77 8.63 -7.43
C PHE A 366 -5.09 7.16 -7.22
N GLN A 367 -4.53 6.56 -6.18
CA GLN A 367 -4.75 5.15 -5.85
C GLN A 367 -5.24 5.01 -4.41
N MET A 368 -6.20 4.12 -4.18
CA MET A 368 -6.70 3.76 -2.85
C MET A 368 -6.72 2.25 -2.67
N LYS A 369 -6.12 1.79 -1.58
CA LYS A 369 -6.18 0.39 -1.16
C LYS A 369 -7.20 0.19 -0.05
N ARG A 370 -8.02 -0.86 -0.14
CA ARG A 370 -8.89 -1.32 0.95
C ARG A 370 -8.86 -2.84 1.04
N SER A 371 -9.13 -3.37 2.23
CA SER A 371 -9.22 -4.83 2.45
C SER A 371 -10.67 -5.25 2.67
N ILE A 372 -11.08 -6.31 1.99
CA ILE A 372 -12.36 -7.01 2.21
C ILE A 372 -12.08 -8.37 2.84
N TYR A 373 -13.01 -8.87 3.67
CA TYR A 373 -12.94 -10.23 4.20
C TYR A 373 -14.09 -11.04 3.59
N ILE A 374 -13.74 -12.10 2.88
CA ILE A 374 -14.67 -13.04 2.26
C ILE A 374 -14.85 -14.21 3.21
N ASN A 375 -16.08 -14.44 3.66
CA ASN A 375 -16.39 -15.52 4.59
C ASN A 375 -16.64 -16.83 3.81
N HIS A 376 -16.49 -17.96 4.48
CA HIS A 376 -16.93 -19.24 3.95
C HIS A 376 -18.36 -19.57 4.40
N ILE A 377 -19.17 -20.19 3.55
CA ILE A 377 -20.49 -20.72 3.94
C ILE A 377 -20.27 -22.12 4.53
N ASN A 378 -20.43 -22.28 5.84
CA ASN A 378 -20.31 -23.59 6.48
C ASN A 378 -21.40 -24.57 5.98
N GLN A 379 -21.00 -25.71 5.44
CA GLN A 379 -21.90 -26.83 5.14
C GLN A 379 -21.78 -27.90 6.22
N PRO A 380 -22.87 -28.64 6.52
CA PRO A 380 -22.79 -29.75 7.45
C PRO A 380 -21.93 -30.89 6.88
N PRO A 381 -21.31 -31.70 7.75
CA PRO A 381 -20.59 -32.87 7.31
C PRO A 381 -21.54 -33.89 6.68
N TRP A 382 -21.00 -34.74 5.80
CA TRP A 382 -21.78 -35.80 5.18
C TRP A 382 -22.24 -36.83 6.22
N ALA A 383 -23.34 -37.52 5.92
CA ALA A 383 -23.86 -38.57 6.80
C ALA A 383 -22.77 -39.63 7.07
N PRO A 384 -22.54 -40.05 8.33
CA PRO A 384 -21.49 -41.00 8.64
C PRO A 384 -21.65 -42.33 7.90
N ILE A 385 -20.60 -42.83 7.28
CA ILE A 385 -20.52 -44.19 6.76
C ILE A 385 -20.24 -45.12 7.94
N ILE A 386 -21.13 -46.08 8.17
CA ILE A 386 -20.99 -47.11 9.20
C ILE A 386 -20.60 -48.42 8.53
N ASP A 387 -19.47 -49.00 8.93
CA ASP A 387 -19.04 -50.34 8.48
C ASP A 387 -18.72 -51.26 9.65
N GLY A 388 -18.98 -52.56 9.47
CA GLY A 388 -18.80 -53.57 10.49
C GLY A 388 -19.74 -54.78 10.34
N PRO A 389 -19.66 -55.75 11.28
CA PRO A 389 -20.44 -56.98 11.22
C PRO A 389 -21.95 -56.73 11.34
N LYS A 390 -22.74 -57.33 10.44
CA LYS A 390 -24.23 -57.27 10.46
C LYS A 390 -24.89 -58.43 11.22
N THR A 391 -24.09 -59.38 11.68
CA THR A 391 -24.55 -60.54 12.47
C THR A 391 -23.53 -60.88 13.54
N GLY A 392 -24.00 -61.34 14.69
CA GLY A 392 -23.12 -61.67 15.80
C GLY A 392 -23.69 -62.67 16.81
N LYS A 393 -22.93 -62.85 17.89
CA LYS A 393 -23.19 -63.72 19.02
C LYS A 393 -23.24 -62.88 20.29
N ILE A 394 -24.08 -63.32 21.22
CA ILE A 394 -24.23 -62.69 22.54
C ILE A 394 -22.87 -62.63 23.25
N GLY A 395 -22.55 -61.47 23.83
CA GLY A 395 -21.34 -61.24 24.64
C GLY A 395 -20.03 -61.16 23.86
N VAL A 396 -20.06 -61.18 22.53
CA VAL A 396 -18.87 -61.00 21.68
C VAL A 396 -18.73 -59.53 21.31
N PHE A 397 -17.52 -58.97 21.47
CA PHE A 397 -17.20 -57.63 21.02
C PHE A 397 -16.98 -57.59 19.51
N TYR A 398 -17.66 -56.66 18.85
CA TYR A 398 -17.56 -56.38 17.42
C TYR A 398 -17.04 -54.96 17.22
N ASN A 399 -16.11 -54.80 16.29
CA ASN A 399 -15.57 -53.52 15.90
C ASN A 399 -16.42 -52.91 14.79
N TYR A 400 -16.79 -51.64 14.95
CA TYR A 400 -17.49 -50.82 13.98
C TYR A 400 -16.66 -49.59 13.66
N THR A 401 -16.55 -49.28 12.37
CA THR A 401 -15.88 -48.09 11.88
C THR A 401 -16.89 -47.03 11.48
N PHE A 402 -16.59 -45.77 11.79
CA PHE A 402 -17.38 -44.61 11.42
C PHE A 402 -16.51 -43.60 10.69
N ASN A 403 -17.04 -43.02 9.61
CA ASN A 403 -16.34 -42.04 8.81
C ASN A 403 -17.31 -41.01 8.24
N SER A 404 -16.97 -39.74 8.32
CA SER A 404 -17.72 -38.63 7.76
C SER A 404 -16.71 -37.64 7.17
N ILE A 405 -17.08 -37.03 6.04
CA ILE A 405 -16.30 -36.01 5.36
C ILE A 405 -17.10 -34.72 5.47
N ASP A 406 -16.48 -33.72 6.06
CA ASP A 406 -16.91 -32.35 6.00
C ASP A 406 -16.47 -31.69 4.66
N PRO A 407 -17.38 -31.05 3.89
CA PRO A 407 -17.05 -30.44 2.60
C PRO A 407 -15.95 -29.37 2.66
N GLU A 408 -15.85 -28.67 3.79
CA GLU A 408 -14.88 -27.62 4.09
C GLU A 408 -13.58 -28.20 4.67
N GLY A 409 -13.59 -29.50 5.01
CA GLY A 409 -12.49 -30.16 5.66
C GLY A 409 -12.44 -29.91 7.17
N ASP A 410 -13.51 -29.34 7.75
CA ASP A 410 -13.59 -29.06 9.17
C ASP A 410 -13.55 -30.34 10.02
N GLU A 411 -13.02 -30.23 11.23
CA GLU A 411 -13.01 -31.37 12.14
C GLU A 411 -14.43 -31.75 12.57
N VAL A 412 -14.69 -33.05 12.67
CA VAL A 412 -16.01 -33.60 12.96
C VAL A 412 -16.05 -34.32 14.32
N TYR A 413 -17.19 -34.22 14.97
CA TYR A 413 -17.59 -35.01 16.15
C TYR A 413 -18.62 -36.05 15.72
N TYR A 414 -18.59 -37.23 16.33
CA TYR A 414 -19.56 -38.30 16.09
C TYR A 414 -20.43 -38.55 17.32
N ALA A 415 -21.73 -38.70 17.13
CA ALA A 415 -22.61 -39.31 18.13
C ALA A 415 -23.11 -40.65 17.60
N VAL A 416 -22.84 -41.72 18.33
CA VAL A 416 -23.18 -43.09 17.96
C VAL A 416 -24.11 -43.69 19.00
N ILE A 417 -25.18 -44.32 18.53
CA ILE A 417 -26.18 -44.99 19.36
C ILE A 417 -26.26 -46.44 18.90
N PHE A 418 -25.85 -47.36 19.77
CA PHE A 418 -26.15 -48.79 19.64
C PHE A 418 -27.46 -49.01 20.41
N GLU A 419 -28.55 -49.39 19.75
CA GLU A 419 -29.90 -49.45 20.35
C GLU A 419 -30.04 -50.44 21.54
N GLU A 420 -29.54 -50.06 22.71
CA GLU A 420 -29.80 -50.68 24.03
C GLU A 420 -30.10 -49.61 25.11
N GLY A 421 -30.24 -48.34 24.70
CA GLY A 421 -30.64 -47.23 25.57
C GLY A 421 -29.52 -46.29 26.06
N GLN A 422 -28.29 -46.38 25.52
CA GLN A 422 -27.23 -45.40 25.82
C GLN A 422 -26.71 -44.74 24.54
N SER A 423 -26.72 -43.40 24.52
CA SER A 423 -25.97 -42.61 23.53
C SER A 423 -24.55 -42.45 24.03
N THR A 424 -23.57 -42.48 23.12
CA THR A 424 -22.23 -42.00 23.48
C THR A 424 -22.26 -40.47 23.60
N GLU A 425 -21.45 -39.91 24.50
CA GLU A 425 -21.05 -38.49 24.36
C GLU A 425 -20.44 -38.26 22.98
N TRP A 426 -20.42 -37.01 22.51
CA TRP A 426 -19.79 -36.67 21.24
C TRP A 426 -18.32 -37.09 21.22
N ILE A 427 -17.94 -37.91 20.24
CA ILE A 427 -16.59 -38.44 20.06
C ILE A 427 -15.87 -37.51 19.07
N GLY A 428 -14.88 -36.75 19.54
CA GLY A 428 -14.09 -35.85 18.70
C GLY A 428 -13.37 -34.75 19.49
N PRO A 429 -12.82 -33.74 18.79
CA PRO A 429 -12.87 -33.58 17.33
C PRO A 429 -11.98 -34.62 16.61
N CYS A 430 -12.35 -34.97 15.39
CA CYS A 430 -11.61 -35.87 14.50
C CYS A 430 -11.43 -35.18 13.15
N TYR A 431 -10.26 -35.27 12.53
CA TYR A 431 -10.07 -34.71 11.18
C TYR A 431 -11.10 -35.28 10.18
N SER A 432 -11.64 -34.42 9.31
CA SER A 432 -12.55 -34.79 8.23
C SER A 432 -12.00 -35.99 7.44
N GLY A 433 -12.84 -37.00 7.19
CA GLY A 433 -12.47 -38.19 6.45
C GLY A 433 -11.61 -39.20 7.22
N VAL A 434 -11.27 -38.98 8.50
CA VAL A 434 -10.61 -40.00 9.33
C VAL A 434 -11.61 -41.03 9.85
N ILE A 435 -11.21 -42.30 9.85
CA ILE A 435 -12.01 -43.42 10.35
C ILE A 435 -11.81 -43.54 11.87
N ILE A 436 -12.89 -43.53 12.64
CA ILE A 436 -12.88 -43.90 14.06
C ILE A 436 -13.39 -45.33 14.24
N GLN A 437 -12.93 -46.01 15.30
CA GLN A 437 -13.30 -47.39 15.62
C GLN A 437 -13.90 -47.48 17.01
N LEU A 438 -15.07 -48.12 17.12
CA LEU A 438 -15.75 -48.40 18.38
C LEU A 438 -16.03 -49.90 18.49
N ASN A 439 -15.80 -50.46 19.67
CA ASN A 439 -16.15 -51.84 19.97
C ASN A 439 -17.45 -51.91 20.78
N HIS A 440 -18.36 -52.80 20.40
CA HIS A 440 -19.61 -53.01 21.10
C HIS A 440 -19.99 -54.49 21.17
N SER A 441 -20.72 -54.87 22.21
CA SER A 441 -21.24 -56.24 22.40
C SER A 441 -22.66 -56.19 22.95
N TRP A 442 -23.51 -57.09 22.50
CA TRP A 442 -24.90 -57.17 22.94
C TRP A 442 -25.10 -58.27 23.98
N ALA A 443 -25.88 -57.96 25.03
CA ALA A 443 -26.16 -58.87 26.14
C ALA A 443 -27.35 -59.82 25.87
N GLN A 444 -28.23 -59.46 24.92
CA GLN A 444 -29.43 -60.23 24.58
C GLN A 444 -29.46 -60.59 23.08
N GLU A 445 -30.27 -61.59 22.74
CA GLU A 445 -30.58 -61.87 21.33
C GLU A 445 -31.58 -60.85 20.81
N GLY A 446 -31.39 -60.41 19.58
CA GLY A 446 -32.23 -59.36 19.01
C GLY A 446 -31.67 -58.81 17.70
N THR A 447 -32.48 -57.98 17.05
CA THR A 447 -32.04 -57.12 15.95
C THR A 447 -31.93 -55.71 16.49
N TYR A 448 -30.75 -55.13 16.39
CA TYR A 448 -30.41 -53.82 16.94
C TYR A 448 -30.06 -52.86 15.81
N THR A 449 -30.45 -51.60 15.93
CA THR A 449 -30.00 -50.55 15.02
C THR A 449 -28.80 -49.82 15.61
N ILE A 450 -27.80 -49.57 14.78
CA ILE A 450 -26.72 -48.64 15.08
C ILE A 450 -27.05 -47.36 14.32
N ILE A 451 -27.12 -46.24 15.01
CA ILE A 451 -27.40 -44.91 14.46
C ILE A 451 -26.17 -44.04 14.66
N ALA A 452 -25.77 -43.28 13.64
CA ALA A 452 -24.68 -42.32 13.74
C ALA A 452 -25.05 -40.99 13.08
N ILE A 453 -24.64 -39.89 13.71
CA ILE A 453 -24.63 -38.53 13.17
C ILE A 453 -23.24 -37.91 13.37
N ALA A 454 -22.85 -37.01 12.47
CA ALA A 454 -21.66 -36.18 12.61
C ALA A 454 -22.05 -34.70 12.79
N MET A 455 -21.18 -33.94 13.42
CA MET A 455 -21.29 -32.50 13.61
C MET A 455 -19.92 -31.87 13.39
N ASP A 456 -19.81 -30.76 12.67
CA ASP A 456 -18.55 -30.04 12.50
C ASP A 456 -18.19 -29.18 13.73
N ILE A 457 -17.04 -28.49 13.71
CA ILE A 457 -16.63 -27.53 14.75
C ILE A 457 -17.51 -26.27 14.80
N HIS A 458 -18.31 -26.03 13.77
CA HIS A 458 -19.26 -24.92 13.64
C HIS A 458 -20.70 -25.31 14.05
N GLN A 459 -20.88 -26.54 14.57
CA GLN A 459 -22.13 -27.12 15.06
C GLN A 459 -23.18 -27.42 13.97
N ALA A 460 -22.83 -27.44 12.69
CA ALA A 460 -23.74 -27.96 11.67
C ALA A 460 -23.73 -29.49 11.70
N VAL A 461 -24.91 -30.10 11.58
CA VAL A 461 -25.14 -31.52 11.83
C VAL A 461 -25.48 -32.24 10.53
N SER A 462 -24.89 -33.42 10.34
CA SER A 462 -25.12 -34.28 9.19
C SER A 462 -26.54 -34.86 9.16
N ASN A 463 -26.91 -35.44 8.02
CA ASN A 463 -28.00 -36.42 8.00
C ASN A 463 -27.65 -37.66 8.85
N VAL A 464 -28.69 -38.37 9.30
CA VAL A 464 -28.57 -39.59 10.10
C VAL A 464 -28.23 -40.78 9.21
N SER A 465 -27.29 -41.62 9.66
CA SER A 465 -27.01 -42.94 9.08
C SER A 465 -27.39 -44.05 10.04
N SER A 466 -27.83 -45.20 9.51
CA SER A 466 -28.11 -46.37 10.33
C SER A 466 -27.84 -47.71 9.65
N ILE A 467 -27.49 -48.72 10.45
CA ILE A 467 -27.37 -50.12 10.03
C ILE A 467 -28.05 -51.05 11.05
N GLN A 468 -28.51 -52.22 10.61
CA GLN A 468 -29.07 -53.26 11.49
C GLN A 468 -28.08 -54.40 11.73
N VAL A 469 -28.03 -54.88 12.97
CA VAL A 469 -27.18 -55.99 13.41
C VAL A 469 -28.04 -57.05 14.10
N CYS A 470 -27.92 -58.31 13.68
CA CYS A 470 -28.66 -59.43 14.26
C CYS A 470 -27.79 -60.28 15.20
N ILE A 471 -28.17 -60.37 16.47
CA ILE A 471 -27.43 -61.09 17.51
C ILE A 471 -28.16 -62.38 17.89
N THR A 472 -27.43 -63.50 17.82
CA THR A 472 -27.98 -64.85 18.04
C THR A 472 -27.26 -65.57 19.17
N LYS A 473 -27.91 -66.57 19.80
CA LYS A 473 -27.27 -67.40 20.83
C LYS A 473 -26.04 -68.17 20.32
N THR A 474 -25.06 -68.33 21.18
CA THR A 474 -23.96 -69.29 21.05
C THR A 474 -24.54 -70.70 21.19
N LYS A 475 -24.39 -71.52 20.15
CA LYS A 475 -24.81 -72.93 20.20
C LYS A 475 -23.71 -73.71 20.91
N GLU A 476 -23.83 -73.93 22.21
CA GLU A 476 -22.97 -74.91 22.89
C GLU A 476 -23.29 -76.30 22.32
N MET A 477 -22.29 -76.96 21.72
CA MET A 477 -22.40 -78.40 21.48
C MET A 477 -22.39 -79.07 22.85
N ASN A 478 -23.53 -79.66 23.22
CA ASN A 478 -23.65 -80.45 24.43
C ASN A 478 -22.70 -81.65 24.34
N THR A 479 -21.52 -81.52 24.97
CA THR A 479 -20.43 -82.51 24.94
C THR A 479 -20.87 -83.87 25.47
N ASN A 480 -21.93 -83.92 26.27
CA ASN A 480 -22.54 -85.18 26.72
C ASN A 480 -23.18 -85.99 25.60
N LEU A 481 -23.83 -85.35 24.61
CA LEU A 481 -24.42 -86.05 23.47
C LEU A 481 -23.36 -86.53 22.48
N PHE A 482 -22.29 -85.75 22.28
CA PHE A 482 -21.15 -86.15 21.44
C PHE A 482 -20.36 -87.30 22.09
N ASN A 483 -20.14 -87.26 23.41
CA ASN A 483 -19.53 -88.36 24.16
C ASN A 483 -20.43 -89.61 24.18
N LEU A 484 -21.77 -89.47 24.32
CA LEU A 484 -22.68 -90.61 24.18
C LEU A 484 -22.67 -91.21 22.77
N PHE A 485 -22.56 -90.37 21.74
CA PHE A 485 -22.43 -90.82 20.35
C PHE A 485 -21.12 -91.59 20.13
N LEU A 486 -19.99 -91.09 20.64
CA LEU A 486 -18.70 -91.79 20.57
C LEU A 486 -18.67 -93.11 21.36
N HIS A 487 -19.33 -93.18 22.52
CA HIS A 487 -19.48 -94.43 23.27
C HIS A 487 -20.30 -95.50 22.54
N ARG A 488 -21.23 -95.10 21.67
CA ARG A 488 -22.05 -96.02 20.86
C ARG A 488 -21.34 -96.51 19.60
N PHE A 489 -20.25 -95.86 19.19
CA PHE A 489 -19.46 -96.20 18.00
C PHE A 489 -17.95 -96.26 18.32
N PRO A 490 -17.48 -97.24 19.12
CA PRO A 490 -16.08 -97.30 19.58
C PRO A 490 -15.04 -97.46 18.46
N LEU A 491 -15.44 -97.97 17.28
CA LEU A 491 -14.58 -98.00 16.10
C LEU A 491 -14.35 -96.60 15.50
N LEU A 492 -15.35 -95.73 15.54
CA LEU A 492 -15.23 -94.34 15.08
C LEU A 492 -14.31 -93.52 16.00
N GLN A 493 -14.37 -93.77 17.32
CA GLN A 493 -13.48 -93.17 18.31
C GLN A 493 -12.00 -93.53 18.06
N ARG A 494 -11.70 -94.77 17.64
CA ARG A 494 -10.34 -95.21 17.30
C ARG A 494 -9.80 -94.59 16.01
N VAL A 495 -10.67 -94.41 15.01
CA VAL A 495 -10.30 -93.76 13.73
C VAL A 495 -10.01 -92.27 13.96
N LEU A 496 -10.81 -91.57 14.77
CA LEU A 496 -10.59 -90.17 15.10
C LEU A 496 -9.29 -89.92 15.88
N LEU A 497 -8.91 -90.83 16.79
CA LEU A 497 -7.64 -90.78 17.54
C LEU A 497 -6.39 -91.01 16.65
N GLN A 498 -6.52 -91.74 15.54
CA GLN A 498 -5.42 -91.93 14.59
C GLN A 498 -5.24 -90.77 13.60
N LEU A 499 -6.26 -89.92 13.42
CA LEU A 499 -6.24 -88.79 12.49
C LEU A 499 -5.81 -87.44 13.14
N ASN A 500 -5.54 -87.41 14.44
CA ASN A 500 -5.02 -86.25 15.18
C ASN A 500 -5.83 -84.93 14.99
N LEU A 501 -7.12 -85.03 14.71
CA LEU A 501 -8.04 -83.89 14.69
C LEU A 501 -8.58 -83.70 16.12
N LYS A 502 -8.09 -82.68 16.81
CA LYS A 502 -8.66 -82.18 18.07
C LYS A 502 -9.76 -81.17 17.79
#